data_AF-A0A9W6RM53-F1
#
_entry.id   AF-A0A9W6RM53-F1
#
_cell.length_a   1.000
_cell.length_b   1.000
_cell.length_c   1.000
_cell.angle_alpha   90.00
_cell.angle_beta   90.00
_cell.angle_gamma   90.00
#
_symmetry.space_group_name_H-M   'P 1'
#
loop_
_entity.id
_entity.type
_entity.pdbx_description
1 polymer ?
#
loop_
_entity_poly.entity_id
_entity_poly.type
_entity_poly.pdbx_seq_one_letter_code
_entity_poly.pdbx_strand_id
1 'polypeptide(L)'
;MIVERLRPRGYNDVRQVGHYFCKGVLVVMDLTAMTDEEARQLVDFAAGLICARGGDMQRLSPKVFMLVPAEPATPSSTTGIVKKLRPRDYNEVLYVGHYFRQGIPVVMDLTAMTDDEGRQLVDFAAGLICARGGDMERLSPKVFMLVPAGLATGEGDTESA
;
A
#
# COMPACT_ATOMS: atom_id res chain seq x y z
N MET A 1 -14.09 -14.37 15.04
CA MET A 1 -13.71 -13.49 13.92
C MET A 1 -14.56 -12.23 14.02
N ILE A 2 -13.94 -11.06 14.18
CA ILE A 2 -14.66 -9.78 14.25
C ILE A 2 -14.78 -9.25 12.82
N VAL A 3 -15.97 -8.77 12.46
CA VAL A 3 -16.27 -8.19 11.15
C VAL A 3 -16.65 -6.73 11.35
N GLU A 4 -15.91 -5.83 10.73
CA GLU A 4 -16.18 -4.40 10.75
C GLU A 4 -16.72 -3.91 9.41
N ARG A 5 -17.81 -3.15 9.45
CA ARG A 5 -18.41 -2.55 8.25
C ARG A 5 -18.05 -1.07 8.22
N LEU A 6 -17.24 -0.68 7.24
CA LEU A 6 -16.86 0.69 7.02
C LEU A 6 -17.62 1.25 5.84
N ARG A 7 -18.09 2.50 5.97
CA ARG A 7 -18.69 3.26 4.88
C ARG A 7 -17.91 4.55 4.64
N PRO A 8 -16.73 4.46 4.00
CA PRO A 8 -15.94 5.62 3.64
C PRO A 8 -16.74 6.68 2.88
N ARG A 9 -16.41 7.94 3.14
CA ARG A 9 -16.98 9.11 2.47
C ARG A 9 -15.96 9.85 1.61
N GLY A 10 -14.68 9.47 1.71
CA GLY A 10 -13.61 10.02 0.90
C GLY A 10 -12.31 9.27 1.13
N TYR A 11 -11.27 9.62 0.37
CA TYR A 11 -9.99 8.93 0.43
C TYR A 11 -9.31 8.97 1.81
N ASN A 12 -9.56 10.01 2.63
CA ASN A 12 -8.97 10.11 3.98
C ASN A 12 -9.33 8.93 4.90
N ASP A 13 -10.41 8.21 4.62
CA ASP A 13 -10.87 7.06 5.40
C ASP A 13 -10.02 5.79 5.16
N VAL A 14 -9.10 5.79 4.18
CA VAL A 14 -8.13 4.71 3.95
C VAL A 14 -7.35 4.36 5.22
N ARG A 15 -7.10 5.34 6.09
CA ARG A 15 -6.42 5.13 7.38
C ARG A 15 -7.21 4.20 8.29
N GLN A 16 -8.53 4.34 8.33
CA GLN A 16 -9.39 3.50 9.16
C GLN A 16 -9.49 2.08 8.59
N VAL A 17 -9.60 1.96 7.26
CA VAL A 17 -9.56 0.67 6.55
C VAL A 17 -8.24 -0.06 6.87
N GLY A 18 -7.10 0.60 6.66
CA GLY A 18 -5.78 0.05 6.95
C GLY A 18 -5.61 -0.35 8.40
N HIS A 19 -6.10 0.48 9.34
CA HIS A 19 -6.06 0.19 10.77
C HIS A 19 -6.75 -1.13 11.14
N TYR A 20 -7.99 -1.33 10.71
CA TYR A 20 -8.73 -2.56 11.02
C TYR A 20 -8.14 -3.78 10.33
N PHE A 21 -7.79 -3.65 9.04
CA PHE A 21 -7.18 -4.75 8.29
C PHE A 21 -5.87 -5.22 8.94
N CYS A 22 -4.99 -4.29 9.32
CA CYS A 22 -3.70 -4.63 9.94
C CYS A 22 -3.84 -5.26 11.33
N LYS A 23 -4.97 -5.03 12.02
CA LYS A 23 -5.33 -5.69 13.28
C LYS A 23 -5.91 -7.11 13.08
N GLY A 24 -5.96 -7.61 11.85
CA GLY A 24 -6.54 -8.92 11.56
C GLY A 24 -8.07 -8.94 11.60
N VAL A 25 -8.71 -7.78 11.49
CA VAL A 25 -10.17 -7.66 11.44
C VAL A 25 -10.64 -7.78 10.00
N LEU A 26 -11.69 -8.57 9.76
CA LEU A 26 -12.33 -8.64 8.45
C LEU A 26 -13.07 -7.33 8.20
N VAL A 27 -12.80 -6.68 7.08
CA VAL A 27 -13.37 -5.37 6.75
C VAL A 27 -14.32 -5.50 5.57
N VAL A 28 -15.57 -5.09 5.73
CA VAL A 28 -16.48 -4.85 4.60
C VAL A 28 -16.49 -3.35 4.33
N MET A 29 -16.02 -2.96 3.15
CA MET A 29 -15.98 -1.58 2.68
C MET A 29 -17.17 -1.32 1.76
N ASP A 30 -18.08 -0.45 2.18
CA ASP A 30 -19.16 0.08 1.36
C ASP A 30 -18.78 1.46 0.82
N LEU A 31 -18.43 1.51 -0.46
CA LEU A 31 -17.99 2.71 -1.17
C LEU A 31 -19.15 3.39 -1.93
N THR A 32 -20.41 3.00 -1.67
CA THR A 32 -21.58 3.55 -2.39
C THR A 32 -21.75 5.06 -2.24
N ALA A 33 -21.22 5.64 -1.15
CA ALA A 33 -21.25 7.08 -0.89
C ALA A 33 -20.13 7.86 -1.61
N MET A 34 -19.18 7.17 -2.26
CA MET A 34 -18.01 7.78 -2.90
C MET A 34 -18.20 7.93 -4.41
N THR A 35 -17.46 8.88 -4.98
CA THR A 35 -17.29 8.97 -6.44
C THR A 35 -16.54 7.75 -6.98
N ASP A 36 -16.66 7.47 -8.28
CA ASP A 36 -15.97 6.32 -8.89
C ASP A 36 -14.45 6.46 -8.87
N GLU A 37 -13.95 7.70 -8.94
CA GLU A 37 -12.53 7.99 -8.83
C GLU A 37 -12.01 7.68 -7.43
N GLU A 38 -12.62 8.24 -6.39
CA GLU A 38 -12.18 8.00 -5.01
C GLU A 38 -12.36 6.55 -4.59
N ALA A 39 -13.44 5.89 -5.05
CA ALA A 39 -13.67 4.48 -4.77
C ALA A 39 -12.55 3.62 -5.39
N ARG A 40 -12.11 3.94 -6.61
CA ARG A 40 -10.97 3.26 -7.26
C ARG A 40 -9.68 3.46 -6.47
N GLN A 41 -9.36 4.70 -6.10
CA GLN A 41 -8.19 5.03 -5.29
C GLN A 41 -8.17 4.24 -3.95
N LEU A 42 -9.31 4.13 -3.28
CA LEU A 42 -9.42 3.36 -2.03
C LEU A 42 -9.27 1.84 -2.26
N VAL A 43 -9.79 1.32 -3.38
CA VAL A 43 -9.58 -0.08 -3.79
C VAL A 43 -8.10 -0.36 -4.09
N ASP A 44 -7.40 0.55 -4.76
CA ASP A 44 -5.96 0.42 -5.04
C ASP A 44 -5.15 0.39 -3.75
N PHE A 45 -5.45 1.31 -2.82
CA PHE A 45 -4.89 1.28 -1.47
C PHE A 45 -5.14 -0.06 -0.77
N ALA A 46 -6.37 -0.57 -0.80
CA ALA A 46 -6.70 -1.85 -0.18
C ALA A 46 -5.98 -3.05 -0.87
N ALA A 47 -5.79 -3.00 -2.18
CA ALA A 47 -4.98 -3.98 -2.91
C ALA A 47 -3.51 -3.93 -2.46
N GLY A 48 -2.99 -2.73 -2.18
CA GLY A 48 -1.70 -2.53 -1.54
C GLY A 48 -1.60 -3.21 -0.18
N LEU A 49 -2.60 -3.03 0.70
CA LEU A 49 -2.64 -3.69 2.02
C LEU A 49 -2.53 -5.22 1.91
N ILE A 50 -3.34 -5.79 1.02
CA ILE A 50 -3.39 -7.25 0.78
C ILE A 50 -2.11 -7.75 0.15
N CYS A 51 -1.55 -7.01 -0.81
CA CYS A 51 -0.26 -7.36 -1.38
C CYS A 51 0.81 -7.44 -0.28
N ALA A 52 0.86 -6.44 0.60
CA ALA A 52 1.87 -6.34 1.65
C ALA A 52 1.79 -7.44 2.70
N ARG A 53 0.60 -7.76 3.21
CA ARG A 53 0.41 -8.71 4.34
C ARG A 53 -0.10 -10.08 3.92
N GLY A 54 -0.49 -10.24 2.66
CA GLY A 54 -1.35 -11.34 2.24
C GLY A 54 -2.80 -11.10 2.65
N GLY A 55 -3.67 -12.02 2.25
CA GLY A 55 -5.11 -11.92 2.44
C GLY A 55 -5.84 -12.02 1.11
N ASP A 56 -7.13 -11.72 1.13
CA ASP A 56 -7.99 -11.75 -0.05
C ASP A 56 -8.88 -10.50 -0.11
N MET A 57 -9.18 -10.05 -1.34
CA MET A 57 -10.17 -9.02 -1.62
C MET A 57 -11.30 -9.62 -2.44
N GLN A 58 -12.49 -9.64 -1.89
CA GLN A 58 -13.67 -10.14 -2.58
C GLN A 58 -14.61 -8.99 -2.91
N ARG A 59 -14.93 -8.83 -4.19
CA ARG A 59 -15.93 -7.85 -4.62
C ARG A 59 -17.32 -8.45 -4.46
N LEU A 60 -18.08 -7.97 -3.47
CA LEU A 60 -19.45 -8.40 -3.19
C LEU A 60 -20.48 -7.70 -4.10
N SER A 61 -20.18 -6.47 -4.50
CA SER A 61 -20.97 -5.63 -5.41
C SER A 61 -20.05 -4.58 -6.05
N PRO A 62 -20.47 -3.84 -7.09
CA PRO A 62 -19.59 -2.89 -7.79
C PRO A 62 -18.85 -1.89 -6.87
N LYS A 63 -19.49 -1.47 -5.78
CA LYS A 63 -18.92 -0.56 -4.76
C LYS A 63 -18.86 -1.18 -3.37
N VAL A 64 -18.97 -2.50 -3.24
CA VAL A 64 -18.88 -3.17 -1.93
C VAL A 64 -17.85 -4.27 -1.99
N PHE A 65 -16.83 -4.16 -1.14
CA PHE A 65 -15.68 -5.04 -1.11
C PHE A 65 -15.49 -5.62 0.28
N MET A 66 -15.04 -6.86 0.36
CA MET A 66 -14.66 -7.54 1.59
C MET A 66 -13.16 -7.78 1.58
N LEU A 67 -12.47 -7.36 2.62
CA LEU A 67 -11.05 -7.59 2.86
C LEU A 67 -10.90 -8.65 3.95
N VAL A 68 -10.26 -9.75 3.58
CA VAL A 68 -9.97 -10.86 4.50
C VAL A 68 -8.46 -10.82 4.80
N PRO A 69 -8.04 -10.45 6.02
CA PRO A 69 -6.63 -10.41 6.36
C PRO A 69 -6.05 -11.82 6.49
N ALA A 70 -4.81 -12.01 6.04
CA ALA A 70 -4.02 -13.19 6.36
C ALA A 70 -3.31 -13.02 7.72
N GLU A 71 -2.84 -14.15 8.29
CA GLU A 71 -2.04 -14.13 9.50
C GLU A 71 -0.76 -13.30 9.32
N PRO A 72 -0.28 -12.60 10.37
CA PRO A 72 0.86 -11.69 10.27
C PRO A 72 2.15 -12.45 9.90
N ALA A 73 2.62 -12.27 8.67
CA ALA A 73 3.93 -12.78 8.24
C ALA A 73 5.06 -11.85 8.72
N THR A 74 6.06 -12.42 9.39
CA THR A 74 7.28 -11.70 9.81
C THR A 74 8.11 -11.27 8.59
N PRO A 75 8.59 -10.02 8.52
CA PRO A 75 9.48 -9.57 7.45
C PRO A 75 10.84 -10.27 7.54
N SER A 76 11.40 -10.64 6.38
CA SER A 76 12.82 -10.97 6.24
C SER A 76 13.49 -9.79 5.54
N SER A 77 14.42 -9.12 6.22
CA SER A 77 15.14 -7.96 5.68
C SER A 77 16.34 -8.43 4.86
N THR A 78 16.50 -7.94 3.64
CA THR A 78 17.73 -8.11 2.85
C THR A 78 18.36 -6.74 2.63
N THR A 79 19.48 -6.48 3.30
CA THR A 79 20.16 -5.17 3.28
C THR A 79 21.07 -5.02 2.06
N GLY A 80 21.05 -3.86 1.41
CA GLY A 80 22.15 -3.38 0.55
C GLY A 80 21.84 -3.14 -0.93
N ILE A 81 20.62 -3.40 -1.42
CA ILE A 81 20.26 -3.21 -2.84
C ILE A 81 19.03 -2.30 -2.93
N VAL A 82 19.09 -1.26 -3.77
CA VAL A 82 17.94 -0.43 -4.15
C VAL A 82 17.47 -0.85 -5.54
N LYS A 83 16.19 -1.21 -5.67
CA LYS A 83 15.60 -1.57 -6.97
C LYS A 83 14.99 -0.35 -7.63
N LYS A 84 15.39 -0.04 -8.87
CA LYS A 84 14.72 0.95 -9.72
C LYS A 84 13.75 0.24 -10.65
N LEU A 85 12.49 0.66 -10.64
CA LEU A 85 11.42 0.16 -11.49
C LEU A 85 10.83 1.32 -12.28
N ARG A 86 10.48 1.06 -13.54
CA ARG A 86 9.80 2.02 -14.41
C ARG A 86 8.54 1.37 -14.99
N PRO A 87 7.47 1.25 -14.18
CA PRO A 87 6.21 0.69 -14.63
C PRO A 87 5.69 1.42 -15.87
N ARG A 88 5.10 0.67 -16.79
CA ARG A 88 4.46 1.20 -18.01
C ARG A 88 2.95 1.15 -17.93
N ASP A 89 2.42 0.24 -17.11
CA ASP A 89 1.00 0.09 -16.87
C ASP A 89 0.74 -0.41 -15.43
N TYR A 90 -0.53 -0.40 -15.03
CA TYR A 90 -0.93 -0.76 -13.68
C TYR A 90 -0.68 -2.24 -13.33
N ASN A 91 -0.54 -3.17 -14.30
CA ASN A 91 -0.33 -4.59 -13.99
C ASN A 91 1.02 -4.84 -13.31
N GLU A 92 1.96 -3.90 -13.43
CA GLU A 92 3.27 -3.98 -12.78
C GLU A 92 3.25 -3.66 -11.28
N VAL A 93 2.11 -3.25 -10.70
CA VAL A 93 1.97 -2.99 -9.25
C VAL A 93 2.42 -4.16 -8.38
N LEU A 94 2.14 -5.40 -8.83
CA LEU A 94 2.53 -6.60 -8.10
C LEU A 94 4.04 -6.79 -8.08
N TYR A 95 4.74 -6.33 -9.12
CA TYR A 95 6.19 -6.38 -9.19
C TYR A 95 6.84 -5.37 -8.23
N VAL A 96 6.25 -4.17 -8.11
CA VAL A 96 6.62 -3.19 -7.07
C VAL A 96 6.44 -3.79 -5.68
N GLY A 97 5.26 -4.35 -5.41
CA GLY A 97 4.94 -4.97 -4.12
C GLY A 97 5.86 -6.14 -3.78
N HIS A 98 6.26 -6.95 -4.76
CA HIS A 98 7.18 -8.07 -4.58
C HIS A 98 8.52 -7.63 -3.96
N TYR A 99 9.19 -6.63 -4.52
CA TYR A 99 10.47 -6.16 -3.99
C TYR A 99 10.31 -5.47 -2.63
N PHE A 100 9.28 -4.63 -2.47
CA PHE A 100 9.02 -3.95 -1.21
C PHE A 100 8.83 -4.94 -0.05
N ARG A 101 8.10 -6.04 -0.28
CA ARG A 101 7.87 -7.10 0.73
C ARG A 101 9.12 -7.86 1.11
N GLN A 102 10.13 -7.91 0.24
CA GLN A 102 11.44 -8.50 0.50
C GLN A 102 12.37 -7.57 1.31
N GLY A 103 11.88 -6.40 1.73
CA GLY A 103 12.68 -5.41 2.44
C GLY A 103 13.65 -4.64 1.55
N ILE A 104 13.43 -4.64 0.23
CA ILE A 104 14.27 -3.93 -0.75
C ILE A 104 13.65 -2.55 -1.03
N PRO A 105 14.38 -1.44 -0.86
CA PRO A 105 13.92 -0.12 -1.28
C PRO A 105 13.63 -0.07 -2.77
N VAL A 106 12.53 0.59 -3.14
CA VAL A 106 12.09 0.68 -4.53
C VAL A 106 12.01 2.14 -4.97
N VAL A 107 12.78 2.52 -5.98
CA VAL A 107 12.53 3.75 -6.74
C VAL A 107 11.57 3.41 -7.87
N MET A 108 10.50 4.18 -7.97
CA MET A 108 9.37 3.95 -8.84
C MET A 108 9.21 5.16 -9.77
N ASP A 109 9.62 5.00 -11.01
CA ASP A 109 9.52 6.01 -12.06
C ASP A 109 8.25 5.79 -12.89
N LEU A 110 7.27 6.65 -12.69
CA LEU A 110 5.95 6.65 -13.33
C LEU A 110 5.89 7.56 -14.56
N THR A 111 7.04 8.06 -15.06
CA THR A 111 7.08 8.99 -16.21
C THR A 111 6.48 8.40 -17.49
N ALA A 112 6.46 7.07 -17.61
CA ALA A 112 5.89 6.35 -18.74
C ALA A 112 4.38 6.11 -18.62
N MET A 113 3.75 6.48 -17.49
CA MET A 113 2.34 6.24 -17.20
C MET A 113 1.51 7.53 -17.34
N THR A 114 0.22 7.34 -17.58
CA THR A 114 -0.76 8.43 -17.47
C THR A 114 -0.86 8.94 -16.04
N ASP A 115 -1.40 10.14 -15.84
CA ASP A 115 -1.56 10.71 -14.49
C ASP A 115 -2.54 9.88 -13.64
N ASP A 116 -3.57 9.31 -14.27
CA ASP A 116 -4.57 8.49 -13.60
C ASP A 116 -4.00 7.13 -13.18
N GLU A 117 -3.24 6.46 -14.04
CA GLU A 117 -2.59 5.18 -13.68
C GLU A 117 -1.48 5.40 -12.66
N GLY A 118 -0.71 6.48 -12.80
CA GLY A 118 0.33 6.84 -11.85
C GLY A 118 -0.24 7.08 -10.45
N ARG A 119 -1.40 7.75 -10.36
CA ARG A 119 -2.11 7.95 -9.09
C ARG A 119 -2.57 6.63 -8.47
N GLN A 120 -3.21 5.75 -9.26
CA GLN A 120 -3.62 4.42 -8.79
C GLN A 120 -2.44 3.61 -8.25
N LEU A 121 -1.28 3.69 -8.91
CA LEU A 121 -0.08 2.98 -8.48
C LEU A 121 0.51 3.58 -7.18
N VAL A 122 0.45 4.91 -7.02
CA VAL A 122 0.78 5.59 -5.75
C VAL A 122 -0.15 5.16 -4.62
N ASP A 123 -1.46 5.05 -4.87
CA ASP A 123 -2.44 4.60 -3.88
C ASP A 123 -2.16 3.16 -3.43
N PHE A 124 -1.88 2.28 -4.38
CA PHE A 124 -1.41 0.93 -4.10
C PHE A 124 -0.14 0.92 -3.23
N ALA A 125 0.84 1.76 -3.55
CA ALA A 125 2.07 1.86 -2.78
C ALA A 125 1.85 2.42 -1.36
N ALA A 126 0.92 3.37 -1.18
CA ALA A 126 0.49 3.84 0.13
C ALA A 126 -0.12 2.70 0.97
N GLY A 127 -0.87 1.80 0.34
CA GLY A 127 -1.36 0.56 0.98
C GLY A 127 -0.22 -0.35 1.45
N LEU A 128 0.81 -0.57 0.62
CA LEU A 128 1.98 -1.38 1.00
C LEU A 128 2.65 -0.84 2.27
N ILE A 129 2.89 0.48 2.30
CA ILE A 129 3.57 1.18 3.39
C ILE A 129 2.72 1.15 4.65
N CYS A 130 1.43 1.46 4.53
CA CYS A 130 0.49 1.40 5.66
C CYS A 130 0.49 0.02 6.32
N ALA A 131 0.59 -1.04 5.52
CA ALA A 131 0.42 -2.40 6.01
C ALA A 131 1.68 -3.04 6.65
N ARG A 132 2.88 -2.66 6.20
CA ARG A 132 4.15 -3.23 6.74
C ARG A 132 4.94 -2.26 7.60
N GLY A 133 4.54 -0.99 7.65
CA GLY A 133 5.42 0.07 8.12
C GLY A 133 6.51 0.34 7.09
N GLY A 134 6.86 1.61 6.92
CA GLY A 134 7.78 2.10 5.91
C GLY A 134 7.50 3.56 5.62
N ASP A 135 8.13 4.08 4.58
CA ASP A 135 7.95 5.46 4.14
C ASP A 135 7.87 5.58 2.62
N MET A 136 7.21 6.65 2.15
CA MET A 136 7.16 7.05 0.75
C MET A 136 7.70 8.47 0.62
N GLU A 137 8.80 8.61 -0.11
CA GLU A 137 9.35 9.91 -0.45
C GLU A 137 9.07 10.23 -1.92
N ARG A 138 8.59 11.44 -2.20
CA ARG A 138 8.45 11.92 -3.58
C ARG A 138 9.74 12.62 -4.01
N LEU A 139 10.50 12.00 -4.90
CA LEU A 139 11.76 12.54 -5.42
C LEU A 139 11.53 13.55 -6.56
N SER A 140 10.46 13.36 -7.34
CA SER A 140 10.04 14.27 -8.42
C SER A 140 8.54 14.11 -8.75
N PRO A 141 7.94 14.87 -9.67
CA PRO A 141 6.51 14.80 -9.95
C PRO A 141 5.96 13.40 -10.21
N LYS A 142 6.74 12.53 -10.89
CA LYS A 142 6.36 11.14 -11.22
C LYS A 142 7.38 10.11 -10.74
N VAL A 143 8.28 10.48 -9.82
CA VAL A 143 9.30 9.56 -9.30
C VAL A 143 9.21 9.52 -7.79
N PHE A 144 9.01 8.31 -7.25
CA PHE A 144 8.79 8.07 -5.82
C PHE A 144 9.79 7.03 -5.32
N MET A 145 10.17 7.11 -4.05
CA MET A 145 10.99 6.12 -3.35
C MET A 145 10.16 5.49 -2.23
N LEU A 146 10.08 4.16 -2.24
CA LEU A 146 9.45 3.35 -1.21
C LEU A 146 10.54 2.76 -0.32
N VAL A 147 10.44 3.01 0.98
CA VAL A 147 11.39 2.54 2.00
C VAL A 147 10.67 1.55 2.91
N PRO A 148 11.01 0.25 2.85
CA PRO A 148 10.46 -0.75 3.78
C PRO A 148 10.84 -0.49 5.25
N ALA A 149 9.97 -0.86 6.20
CA ALA A 149 10.32 -0.84 7.62
C ALA A 149 11.55 -1.71 7.94
N GLY A 150 12.30 -1.28 8.95
CA GLY A 150 13.48 -2.01 9.45
C GLY A 150 14.79 -1.65 8.75
N LEU A 151 14.74 -0.86 7.67
CA LEU A 151 15.90 -0.12 7.19
C LEU A 151 16.02 1.16 8.02
N ALA A 152 16.69 1.07 9.15
CA ALA A 152 17.20 2.28 9.78
C ALA A 152 18.16 2.93 8.78
N THR A 153 17.76 4.04 8.19
CA THR A 153 18.71 4.97 7.58
C THR A 153 19.66 5.34 8.72
N GLY A 154 20.92 4.91 8.61
CA GLY A 154 21.92 5.25 9.62
C GLY A 154 22.06 6.76 9.70
N GLU A 155 21.46 7.36 10.71
CA GLU A 155 21.84 8.67 11.22
C GLU A 155 22.08 8.55 12.73
N GLY A 156 23.37 8.53 13.08
CA GLY A 156 23.91 9.07 14.31
C GLY A 156 23.66 8.26 15.58
N ASP A 157 24.67 7.51 16.00
CA ASP A 157 25.03 7.46 17.42
C ASP A 157 25.05 8.90 17.95
N THR A 158 24.12 9.25 18.83
CA THR A 158 24.39 10.28 19.82
C THR A 158 24.05 9.70 21.17
N GLU A 159 25.07 9.04 21.72
CA GLU A 159 25.32 8.99 23.15
C GLU A 159 25.02 10.36 23.77
N SER A 160 24.14 10.41 24.75
CA SER A 160 24.06 11.51 25.71
C SER A 160 23.46 10.99 27.01
N ALA A 161 24.40 10.59 27.88
CA ALA A 161 24.52 10.82 29.33
C ALA A 161 23.26 10.80 30.20
#